data_AF-A0A9E5ANG8-F1
#
_entry.id   AF-A0A9E5ANG8-F1
#
_cell.length_a   1.000
_cell.length_b   1.000
_cell.length_c   1.000
_cell.angle_alpha   90.00
_cell.angle_beta   90.00
_cell.angle_gamma   90.00
#
_symmetry.space_group_name_H-M   'P 1'
#
loop_
_entity.id
_entity.type
_entity.pdbx_description
1 polymer ?
#
loop_
_entity_poly.entity_id
_entity_poly.type
_entity_poly.pdbx_seq_one_letter_code
_entity_poly.pdbx_strand_id
1 'polypeptide(L)'
;MNAGKRKKSVQFADDVALETSFFEGLVRRDPTYLEALQFLGECYSKQGNCRKALRVDQQLARLCPEAPMVQYNLACSYSLLNKLPESLVALKQAIDLGFDDFSWLSQDPDLANLRSWLETEPAGKAKSLGKDIIPSKEAE
;
A
#
# COMPACT_ATOMS: atom_id res chain seq x y z
N MET A 1 24.55 -25.88 -7.41
CA MET A 1 23.14 -26.26 -7.18
C MET A 1 22.29 -24.99 -7.11
N ASN A 2 21.76 -24.47 -8.24
CA ASN A 2 20.96 -23.22 -8.24
C ASN A 2 19.80 -23.21 -9.27
N ALA A 3 19.50 -24.34 -9.91
CA ALA A 3 18.48 -24.43 -10.95
C ALA A 3 17.03 -24.46 -10.40
N GLY A 4 16.83 -24.99 -9.19
CA GLY A 4 15.49 -25.15 -8.59
C GLY A 4 14.87 -23.86 -8.04
N LYS A 5 15.67 -22.96 -7.46
CA LYS A 5 15.18 -21.66 -6.96
C LYS A 5 14.81 -20.70 -8.09
N ARG A 6 15.62 -20.69 -9.16
CA ARG A 6 15.42 -19.87 -10.36
C ARG A 6 14.17 -20.25 -11.16
N LYS A 7 13.84 -21.54 -11.25
CA LYS A 7 12.61 -22.00 -11.91
C LYS A 7 11.35 -21.58 -11.15
N LYS A 8 11.34 -21.69 -9.81
CA LYS A 8 10.19 -21.26 -9.00
C LYS A 8 9.94 -19.75 -9.05
N SER A 9 11.01 -18.94 -9.04
CA SER A 9 10.87 -17.48 -9.14
C SER A 9 10.35 -17.01 -10.50
N VAL A 10 10.75 -17.69 -11.58
CA VAL A 10 10.25 -17.40 -12.93
C VAL A 10 8.78 -17.81 -13.05
N GLN A 11 8.42 -19.01 -12.60
CA GLN A 11 7.03 -19.46 -12.61
C GLN A 11 6.11 -18.52 -11.83
N PHE A 12 6.52 -18.10 -10.63
CA PHE A 12 5.76 -17.14 -9.83
C PHE A 12 5.56 -15.79 -10.54
N ALA A 13 6.59 -15.28 -11.22
CA ALA A 13 6.47 -14.04 -11.99
C ALA A 13 5.51 -14.19 -13.18
N ASP A 14 5.53 -15.34 -13.86
CA ASP A 14 4.63 -15.66 -14.96
C ASP A 14 3.17 -15.79 -14.48
N ASP A 15 2.97 -16.41 -13.30
CA ASP A 15 1.65 -16.55 -12.68
C ASP A 15 1.05 -15.17 -12.33
N VAL A 16 1.82 -14.30 -11.68
CA VAL A 16 1.37 -12.94 -11.33
C VAL A 16 1.12 -12.10 -12.59
N ALA A 17 1.89 -12.29 -13.67
CA ALA A 17 1.65 -11.60 -14.94
C ALA A 17 0.35 -12.04 -15.62
N LEU A 18 0.04 -13.35 -15.56
CA LEU A 18 -1.23 -13.89 -16.06
C LEU A 18 -2.42 -13.35 -15.27
N GLU A 19 -2.34 -13.37 -13.93
CA GLU A 19 -3.35 -12.79 -13.04
C GLU A 19 -3.58 -11.31 -13.35
N THR A 20 -2.49 -10.55 -13.52
CA THR A 20 -2.57 -9.12 -13.87
C THR A 20 -3.36 -8.90 -15.16
N SER A 21 -3.04 -9.66 -16.22
CA SER A 21 -3.72 -9.54 -17.51
C SER A 21 -5.21 -9.88 -17.42
N PHE A 22 -5.55 -10.90 -16.63
CA PHE A 22 -6.94 -11.29 -16.36
C PHE A 22 -7.71 -10.16 -15.68
N PHE A 23 -7.18 -9.61 -14.58
CA PHE A 23 -7.83 -8.51 -13.85
C PHE A 23 -7.86 -7.20 -14.64
N GLU A 24 -6.84 -6.88 -15.45
CA GLU A 24 -6.88 -5.76 -16.40
C GLU A 24 -8.04 -5.92 -17.41
N GLY A 25 -8.33 -7.15 -17.86
CA GLY A 25 -9.49 -7.48 -18.68
C GLY A 25 -10.83 -7.19 -17.98
N LEU A 26 -10.96 -7.62 -16.73
CA LEU A 26 -12.16 -7.41 -15.92
C LEU A 26 -12.40 -5.92 -15.65
N VAL A 27 -11.38 -5.20 -15.17
CA VAL A 27 -11.48 -3.76 -14.86
C VAL A 27 -11.75 -2.92 -16.11
N ARG A 28 -11.24 -3.33 -17.28
CA ARG A 28 -11.55 -2.67 -18.56
C ARG A 28 -13.02 -2.85 -18.95
N ARG A 29 -13.64 -3.99 -18.61
CA ARG A 29 -15.05 -4.26 -18.90
C ARG A 29 -15.98 -3.60 -17.87
N ASP A 30 -15.58 -3.61 -16.61
CA ASP A 30 -16.25 -2.94 -15.50
C ASP A 30 -15.22 -2.21 -14.62
N PRO A 31 -15.03 -0.89 -14.83
CA PRO A 31 -14.10 -0.09 -14.05
C PRO A 31 -14.52 0.09 -12.59
N THR A 32 -15.70 -0.36 -12.18
CA THR A 32 -16.18 -0.25 -10.80
C THR A 32 -16.18 -1.58 -10.06
N TYR A 33 -15.70 -2.66 -10.69
CA TYR A 33 -15.62 -3.97 -10.07
C TYR A 33 -14.56 -4.00 -8.97
N LEU A 34 -15.01 -3.76 -7.74
CA LEU A 34 -14.16 -3.56 -6.55
C LEU A 34 -13.17 -4.70 -6.31
N GLU A 35 -13.64 -5.94 -6.39
CA GLU A 35 -12.80 -7.12 -6.13
C GLU A 35 -11.71 -7.29 -7.19
N ALA A 36 -12.04 -7.05 -8.47
CA ALA A 36 -11.04 -7.04 -9.54
C ALA A 36 -10.02 -5.90 -9.38
N LEU A 37 -10.45 -4.72 -8.93
CA LEU A 37 -9.55 -3.62 -8.60
C LEU A 37 -8.61 -3.98 -7.43
N GLN A 38 -9.13 -4.60 -6.37
CA GLN A 38 -8.32 -5.04 -5.22
C GLN A 38 -7.21 -6.00 -5.66
N PHE A 39 -7.56 -7.06 -6.39
CA PHE A 39 -6.57 -8.00 -6.89
C PHE A 39 -5.59 -7.37 -7.89
N LEU A 40 -6.06 -6.46 -8.76
CA LEU A 40 -5.19 -5.76 -9.70
C LEU A 40 -4.15 -4.88 -8.98
N GLY A 41 -4.55 -4.18 -7.92
CA GLY A 41 -3.65 -3.41 -7.06
C GLY A 41 -2.57 -4.29 -6.45
N GLU A 42 -2.96 -5.41 -5.85
CA GLU A 42 -2.05 -6.39 -5.26
C GLU A 42 -1.06 -6.96 -6.29
N CYS A 43 -1.53 -7.33 -7.48
CA CYS A 43 -0.66 -7.80 -8.57
C CYS A 43 0.39 -6.76 -8.95
N TYR A 44 -0.01 -5.49 -9.11
CA TYR A 44 0.94 -4.42 -9.43
C TYR A 44 1.94 -4.17 -8.30
N SER A 45 1.52 -4.22 -7.04
CA SER A 45 2.41 -4.10 -5.89
C SER A 45 3.42 -5.25 -5.84
N LYS A 46 2.98 -6.50 -6.04
CA LYS A 46 3.87 -7.69 -6.11
C LYS A 46 4.91 -7.60 -7.23
N GLN A 47 4.57 -6.94 -8.33
CA GLN A 47 5.48 -6.70 -9.45
C GLN A 47 6.41 -5.49 -9.23
N GLY A 48 6.25 -4.74 -8.15
CA GLY A 48 6.95 -3.47 -7.92
C GLY A 48 6.49 -2.34 -8.83
N ASN A 49 5.34 -2.47 -9.49
CA ASN A 49 4.77 -1.44 -10.36
C ASN A 49 3.97 -0.41 -9.55
N CYS A 50 4.64 0.28 -8.63
CA CYS A 50 4.02 1.19 -7.67
C CYS A 50 3.20 2.31 -8.33
N ARG A 51 3.59 2.74 -9.54
CA ARG A 51 2.83 3.75 -10.30
C ARG A 51 1.47 3.25 -10.77
N LYS A 52 1.36 1.98 -11.16
CA LYS A 52 0.08 1.39 -11.55
C LYS A 52 -0.75 1.04 -10.31
N ALA A 53 -0.13 0.48 -9.28
CA ALA A 53 -0.78 0.23 -7.98
C ALA A 53 -1.45 1.50 -7.43
N LEU A 54 -0.72 2.63 -7.38
CA LEU A 54 -1.28 3.90 -6.94
C LEU A 54 -2.54 4.33 -7.72
N ARG A 55 -2.60 4.12 -9.04
CA ARG A 55 -3.78 4.49 -9.83
C ARG A 55 -5.00 3.67 -9.44
N VAL A 56 -4.78 2.38 -9.19
CA VAL A 56 -5.83 1.45 -8.76
C VAL A 56 -6.29 1.80 -7.34
N ASP A 57 -5.36 2.04 -6.41
CA ASP A 57 -5.71 2.42 -5.04
C ASP A 57 -6.43 3.77 -4.97
N GLN A 58 -6.04 4.74 -5.79
CA GLN A 58 -6.78 6.00 -5.92
C GLN A 58 -8.20 5.79 -6.46
N GLN A 59 -8.41 4.79 -7.32
CA GLN A 59 -9.73 4.45 -7.82
C GLN A 59 -10.57 3.74 -6.76
N LEU A 60 -9.99 2.78 -6.05
CA LEU A 60 -10.62 2.14 -4.90
C LEU A 60 -11.00 3.17 -3.83
N ALA A 61 -10.13 4.13 -3.51
CA ALA A 61 -10.42 5.17 -2.53
C ALA A 61 -11.53 6.14 -2.96
N ARG A 62 -11.75 6.32 -4.27
CA ARG A 62 -12.90 7.07 -4.79
C ARG A 62 -14.21 6.28 -4.68
N LEU A 63 -14.16 4.96 -4.86
CA LEU A 63 -15.34 4.09 -4.82
C LEU A 63 -15.72 3.70 -3.38
N CYS A 64 -14.72 3.55 -2.51
CA CYS A 64 -14.85 3.12 -1.13
C CYS A 64 -14.12 4.09 -0.20
N PRO A 65 -14.56 5.36 -0.09
CA PRO A 65 -13.85 6.38 0.68
C PRO A 65 -13.79 6.08 2.18
N GLU A 66 -14.75 5.31 2.70
CA GLU A 66 -14.89 4.95 4.12
C GLU A 66 -14.27 3.59 4.47
N ALA A 67 -13.60 2.91 3.52
CA ALA A 67 -12.95 1.63 3.80
C ALA A 67 -11.53 1.85 4.37
N PRO A 68 -11.26 1.50 5.64
CA PRO A 68 -9.97 1.76 6.29
C PRO A 68 -8.80 1.08 5.56
N MET A 69 -8.98 -0.19 5.16
CA MET A 69 -7.97 -0.94 4.41
C MET A 69 -7.62 -0.30 3.05
N VAL A 70 -8.59 0.34 2.39
CA VAL A 70 -8.36 1.02 1.10
C VAL A 70 -7.50 2.27 1.31
N GLN A 71 -7.77 3.06 2.36
CA GLN A 71 -6.97 4.23 2.68
C GLN A 71 -5.55 3.85 3.15
N TYR A 72 -5.42 2.74 3.88
CA TYR A 72 -4.13 2.19 4.27
C TYR A 72 -3.30 1.76 3.06
N ASN A 73 -3.87 0.97 2.13
CA ASN A 73 -3.17 0.56 0.91
C ASN A 73 -2.78 1.78 0.05
N LEU A 74 -3.65 2.79 -0.04
CA LEU A 74 -3.34 4.05 -0.71
C LEU A 74 -2.15 4.77 -0.05
N ALA A 75 -2.05 4.75 1.28
CA ALA A 75 -0.90 5.29 2.01
C ALA A 75 0.39 4.56 1.65
N CYS A 76 0.38 3.22 1.60
CA CYS A 76 1.52 2.39 1.19
C CYS A 76 1.95 2.72 -0.25
N SER A 77 1.00 2.80 -1.20
CA SER A 77 1.27 3.18 -2.58
C SER A 77 1.88 4.58 -2.73
N TYR A 78 1.43 5.56 -1.95
CA TYR A 78 2.07 6.88 -1.91
C TYR A 78 3.48 6.82 -1.33
N SER A 79 3.66 6.08 -0.24
CA SER A 79 4.93 5.89 0.45
C SER A 79 5.98 5.27 -0.48
N LEU A 80 5.66 4.19 -1.18
CA LEU A 80 6.52 3.54 -2.17
C LEU A 80 6.94 4.44 -3.34
N LEU A 81 6.20 5.52 -3.61
CA LEU A 81 6.53 6.54 -4.62
C LEU A 81 7.17 7.80 -4.01
N ASN A 82 7.54 7.76 -2.74
CA ASN A 82 8.12 8.85 -1.96
C ASN A 82 7.25 10.11 -1.91
N LYS A 83 5.92 9.93 -1.98
CA LYS A 83 4.90 10.98 -1.82
C LYS A 83 4.45 11.04 -0.36
N LEU A 84 5.37 11.43 0.50
CA LEU A 84 5.24 11.29 1.95
C LEU A 84 4.10 12.12 2.56
N PRO A 85 3.85 13.37 2.13
CA PRO A 85 2.71 14.14 2.62
C PRO A 85 1.36 13.49 2.30
N GLU A 86 1.17 12.99 1.08
CA GLU A 86 -0.06 12.30 0.67
C GLU A 86 -0.21 10.96 1.37
N SER A 87 0.90 10.24 1.57
CA SER A 87 0.92 9.00 2.34
C SER A 87 0.44 9.23 3.78
N LEU A 88 0.94 10.26 4.46
CA LEU A 88 0.52 10.61 5.82
C LEU A 88 -0.97 10.92 5.90
N VAL A 89 -1.51 11.67 4.94
CA VAL A 89 -2.94 12.01 4.88
C VAL A 89 -3.79 10.75 4.74
N ALA A 90 -3.45 9.86 3.81
CA ALA A 90 -4.18 8.62 3.59
C ALA A 90 -4.08 7.67 4.80
N LEU A 91 -2.90 7.57 5.43
CA LEU A 91 -2.70 6.73 6.62
C LEU A 91 -3.52 7.23 7.81
N LYS A 92 -3.55 8.56 8.01
CA LYS A 92 -4.40 9.17 9.04
C LYS A 92 -5.87 8.84 8.79
N GLN A 93 -6.33 8.98 7.55
CA GLN A 93 -7.70 8.65 7.20
C GLN A 93 -8.02 7.17 7.45
N ALA A 94 -7.08 6.25 7.18
CA ALA A 94 -7.25 4.83 7.47
C ALA A 94 -7.52 4.59 8.97
N ILE A 95 -6.73 5.21 9.84
CA ILE A 95 -6.86 5.10 11.30
C ILE A 95 -8.16 5.77 11.79
N ASP A 96 -8.49 6.96 11.28
CA ASP A 96 -9.74 7.64 11.61
C ASP A 96 -10.98 6.79 11.22
N LEU A 97 -10.85 5.94 10.20
CA LEU A 97 -11.88 4.98 9.74
C LEU A 97 -11.82 3.61 10.46
N GLY A 98 -10.90 3.43 11.41
CA GLY A 98 -10.82 2.22 12.24
C GLY A 98 -9.78 1.20 11.82
N PHE A 99 -8.78 1.56 11.00
CA PHE A 99 -7.58 0.72 10.86
C PHE A 99 -6.83 0.65 12.19
N ASP A 100 -6.63 -0.57 12.71
CA ASP A 100 -6.12 -0.79 14.07
C ASP A 100 -4.95 -1.79 14.15
N ASP A 101 -4.45 -2.30 13.02
CA ASP A 101 -3.26 -3.16 12.99
C ASP A 101 -1.96 -2.33 13.12
N PHE A 102 -1.81 -1.68 14.27
CA PHE A 102 -0.64 -0.88 14.61
C PHE A 102 0.63 -1.72 14.70
N SER A 103 0.50 -3.01 15.07
CA SER A 103 1.61 -3.95 15.10
C SER A 103 2.22 -4.09 13.71
N TRP A 104 1.39 -4.34 12.68
CA TRP A 104 1.84 -4.38 11.30
C TRP A 104 2.36 -3.03 10.81
N LEU A 105 1.64 -1.94 11.08
CA LEU A 105 1.99 -0.58 10.65
C LEU A 105 3.42 -0.20 11.09
N SER A 106 3.81 -0.55 12.31
CA SER A 106 5.14 -0.27 12.86
C SER A 106 6.30 -0.93 12.08
N GLN A 107 6.04 -2.04 11.39
CA GLN A 107 7.06 -2.86 10.71
C GLN A 107 6.87 -2.98 9.19
N ASP A 108 5.75 -2.49 8.67
CA ASP A 108 5.41 -2.55 7.24
C ASP A 108 6.52 -1.91 6.38
N PRO A 109 7.20 -2.67 5.50
CA PRO A 109 8.28 -2.13 4.68
C PRO A 109 7.84 -1.02 3.73
N ASP A 110 6.58 -0.99 3.30
CA ASP A 110 6.09 0.02 2.35
C ASP A 110 6.05 1.41 2.98
N LEU A 111 5.88 1.47 4.29
CA LEU A 111 5.83 2.71 5.09
C LEU A 111 7.19 3.09 5.70
N ALA A 112 8.29 2.40 5.35
CA ALA A 112 9.60 2.63 5.98
C ALA A 112 10.15 4.05 5.78
N ASN A 113 10.04 4.60 4.57
CA ASN A 113 10.47 5.98 4.29
C ASN A 113 9.52 7.02 4.90
N LEU A 114 8.21 6.74 4.97
CA LEU A 114 7.28 7.57 5.73
C LEU A 114 7.70 7.65 7.21
N ARG A 115 7.96 6.50 7.86
CA ARG A 115 8.43 6.45 9.25
C ARG A 115 9.72 7.25 9.44
N SER A 116 10.72 7.04 8.58
CA SER A 116 11.99 7.78 8.64
C SER A 116 11.81 9.30 8.45
N TRP A 117 10.89 9.71 7.58
CA TRP A 117 10.57 11.12 7.37
C TRP A 117 9.88 11.76 8.58
N LEU A 118 8.98 11.03 9.24
CA LEU A 118 8.33 11.48 10.48
C LEU A 118 9.32 11.65 11.65
N GLU A 119 10.36 10.80 11.71
CA GLU A 119 11.43 10.89 12.73
C GLU A 119 12.37 12.08 12.50
N THR A 120 12.65 12.41 11.24
CA THR A 120 13.65 13.40 10.84
C THR A 120 13.09 14.81 10.67
N GLU A 121 11.77 14.99 10.52
CA GLU A 121 11.19 16.32 10.32
C GLU A 121 11.25 17.20 11.59
N PRO A 122 11.79 18.44 11.49
CA PRO A 122 11.81 19.39 12.59
C PRO A 122 10.39 19.93 12.83
N ALA A 123 9.68 19.27 13.76
CA ALA A 123 8.51 19.71 14.51
C ALA A 123 7.63 20.82 13.89
N GLY A 124 6.42 20.43 13.49
CA GLY A 124 5.28 21.36 13.37
C GLY A 124 3.94 20.64 13.21
N LYS A 125 3.89 19.57 12.40
CA LYS A 125 2.68 18.75 12.20
C LYS A 125 2.96 17.23 12.14
N ALA A 126 4.07 16.80 11.55
CA ALA A 126 4.44 15.39 11.42
C ALA A 126 4.84 14.72 12.74
N LYS A 127 5.52 15.45 13.65
CA LYS A 127 6.08 14.87 14.88
C LYS A 127 5.06 14.58 15.99
N SER A 128 3.94 15.31 16.02
CA SER A 128 2.80 14.96 16.89
C SER A 128 1.97 13.84 16.26
N LEU A 129 1.69 13.92 14.94
CA LEU A 129 0.97 12.86 14.22
C LEU A 129 1.71 11.52 14.25
N GLY A 130 3.03 11.49 14.06
CA GLY A 130 3.81 10.26 13.97
C GLY A 130 3.82 9.43 15.27
N LYS A 131 3.75 10.09 16.43
CA LYS A 131 3.66 9.41 17.73
C LYS A 131 2.26 8.85 18.02
N ASP A 132 1.22 9.49 17.49
CA ASP A 132 -0.18 9.08 17.68
C ASP A 132 -0.63 8.03 16.63
N ILE A 133 0.01 8.00 15.44
CA ILE A 133 -0.37 7.16 14.28
C ILE A 133 0.46 5.86 14.21
N ILE A 134 1.73 5.92 14.62
CA ILE A 134 2.66 4.77 14.55
C ILE A 134 3.31 4.61 15.93
N PRO A 135 2.78 3.76 16.83
CA PRO A 135 3.41 3.57 18.13
C PRO A 135 4.84 3.06 17.94
N SER A 136 5.80 3.75 18.57
CA SER A 136 7.20 3.32 18.57
C SER A 136 7.33 2.00 19.34
N LYS A 137 8.29 1.17 18.91
CA LYS A 137 8.54 -0.20 19.41
C LYS A 137 9.06 -0.27 20.87
N GLU A 138 8.91 0.79 21.65
CA GLU A 138 9.55 0.99 22.97
C GLU A 138 8.58 0.89 24.15
N ALA A 139 7.43 0.23 23.97
CA ALA A 139 6.51 -0.07 25.06
C ALA A 139 6.53 -1.57 25.39
N GLU A 140 7.64 -2.04 25.97
CA GLU A 140 7.73 -3.22 26.85
C GLU A 140 9.00 -3.15 27.70
#